data_AF-A0A0F9VJL0-F1
#
_entry.id   AF-A0A0F9VJL0-F1
#
_cell.length_a   1.000
_cell.length_b   1.000
_cell.length_c   1.000
_cell.angle_alpha   90.00
_cell.angle_beta   90.00
_cell.angle_gamma   90.00
#
_symmetry.space_group_name_H-M   'P 1'
#
loop_
_entity.id
_entity.type
_entity.pdbx_description
1 polymer ?
#
loop_
_entity_poly.entity_id
_entity_poly.type
_entity_poly.pdbx_seq_one_letter_code
_entity_poly.pdbx_strand_id
1 'polypeptide(L)'
;MTGPASLGLVYRCGACGAEITLLVSHHGVFAPRCCNTDMIVQLRRVTFYVCPRCGAEVGLIGSGRDGAETFQPRCCATDMISKAA
;
A
#
# COMPACT_ATOMS: atom_id res chain seq x y z
N MET A 1 22.89 -5.15 7.05
CA MET A 1 22.54 -4.57 5.74
C MET A 1 21.05 -4.70 5.57
N THR A 2 20.29 -3.65 5.89
CA THR A 2 18.82 -3.63 5.80
C THR A 2 18.47 -3.36 4.33
N GLY A 3 17.87 -4.33 3.64
CA GLY A 3 17.34 -4.14 2.28
C GLY A 3 16.24 -3.07 2.27
N PRO A 4 15.92 -2.49 1.10
CA PRO A 4 14.90 -1.45 1.01
C PRO A 4 13.57 -1.97 1.55
N ALA A 5 12.95 -1.20 2.46
CA ALA A 5 11.62 -1.50 2.97
C ALA A 5 10.65 -1.63 1.79
N SER A 6 9.99 -2.77 1.67
CA SER A 6 8.99 -2.98 0.63
C SER A 6 7.66 -2.40 1.11
N LEU A 7 7.45 -1.12 0.82
CA LEU A 7 6.21 -0.41 1.16
C LEU A 7 5.10 -0.75 0.15
N GLY A 8 3.88 -0.90 0.64
CA GLY A 8 2.68 -0.92 -0.21
C GLY A 8 2.51 -2.13 -1.12
N LEU A 9 2.98 -3.32 -0.71
CA LEU A 9 2.74 -4.56 -1.45
C LEU A 9 1.31 -5.06 -1.25
N VAL A 10 0.71 -5.60 -2.30
CA VAL A 10 -0.59 -6.27 -2.22
C VAL A 10 -0.42 -7.73 -2.61
N TYR A 11 -0.99 -8.62 -1.81
CA TYR A 11 -0.99 -10.08 -2.04
C TYR A 11 -2.41 -10.51 -2.33
N ARG A 12 -2.60 -11.42 -3.29
CA ARG A 12 -3.91 -11.97 -3.65
C ARG A 12 -3.90 -13.49 -3.60
N CYS A 13 -4.94 -14.09 -3.02
CA CYS A 13 -5.15 -15.52 -3.07
C CYS A 13 -5.64 -15.92 -4.46
N GLY A 14 -4.95 -16.85 -5.12
CA GLY A 14 -5.37 -17.37 -6.42
C GLY A 14 -6.65 -18.23 -6.37
N ALA A 15 -7.01 -18.76 -5.19
CA ALA A 15 -8.17 -19.63 -5.02
C ALA A 15 -9.47 -18.86 -4.71
N CYS A 16 -9.48 -18.03 -3.66
CA CYS A 16 -10.69 -17.30 -3.24
C CYS A 16 -10.71 -15.83 -3.65
N GLY A 17 -9.59 -15.31 -4.17
CA GLY A 17 -9.47 -13.91 -4.56
C GLY A 17 -9.25 -12.91 -3.42
N ALA A 18 -9.21 -13.36 -2.16
CA ALA A 18 -8.95 -12.50 -1.01
C ALA A 18 -7.62 -11.75 -1.12
N GLU A 19 -7.56 -10.55 -0.56
CA GLU A 19 -6.42 -9.64 -0.71
C GLU A 19 -5.87 -9.19 0.65
N ILE A 20 -4.55 -9.08 0.75
CA ILE A 20 -3.85 -8.52 1.90
C ILE A 20 -2.96 -7.39 1.41
N THR A 21 -3.06 -6.23 2.03
CA THR A 21 -2.21 -5.08 1.76
C THR A 21 -1.20 -4.92 2.89
N LEU A 22 0.08 -4.99 2.55
CA LEU A 22 1.19 -4.77 3.46
C LEU A 22 1.66 -3.31 3.34
N LEU A 23 1.41 -2.51 4.36
CA LEU A 23 1.75 -1.09 4.36
C LEU A 23 3.26 -0.87 4.59
N VAL A 24 3.84 -1.58 5.55
CA VAL A 24 5.26 -1.51 5.88
C VAL A 24 5.80 -2.89 6.23
N SER A 25 6.95 -3.27 5.66
CA SER A 25 7.76 -4.39 6.14
C SER A 25 9.07 -3.85 6.73
N HIS A 26 9.22 -3.94 8.05
CA HIS A 26 10.47 -3.56 8.72
C HIS A 26 11.45 -4.74 8.82
N HIS A 27 10.93 -5.97 8.92
CA HIS A 27 11.75 -7.17 9.10
C HIS A 27 11.13 -8.41 8.45
N GLY A 28 11.97 -9.20 7.77
CA GLY A 28 11.61 -10.52 7.24
C GLY A 28 10.87 -10.51 5.91
N VAL A 29 10.74 -11.69 5.33
CA VAL A 29 9.92 -11.92 4.13
C VAL A 29 8.49 -12.16 4.59
N PHE A 30 7.56 -11.29 4.18
CA PHE A 30 6.13 -11.53 4.38
C PHE A 30 5.62 -12.45 3.26
N ALA A 31 5.29 -13.70 3.63
CA ALA A 31 4.78 -14.74 2.74
C ALA A 31 3.41 -15.23 3.23
N PRO A 32 2.32 -14.45 3.00
CA PRO A 32 1.00 -14.80 3.49
C PRO A 32 0.42 -15.99 2.74
N ARG A 33 -0.34 -16.83 3.45
CA ARG A 33 -1.09 -17.97 2.91
C ARG A 33 -2.58 -17.78 3.10
N CYS A 34 -3.35 -18.17 2.10
CA CYS A 34 -4.81 -18.17 2.13
C CYS A 34 -5.33 -19.37 1.32
N CYS A 35 -6.40 -20.02 1.78
CA CYS A 35 -6.90 -21.27 1.17
C CYS A 35 -5.81 -22.35 1.03
N ASN A 36 -4.91 -22.45 2.02
CA ASN A 36 -3.76 -23.36 2.04
C ASN A 36 -2.75 -23.20 0.90
N THR A 37 -2.83 -22.14 0.10
CA THR A 37 -1.84 -21.81 -0.94
C THR A 37 -1.13 -20.50 -0.62
N ASP A 38 0.08 -20.35 -1.16
CA ASP A 38 0.82 -19.09 -1.08
C ASP A 38 0.08 -18.01 -1.88
N MET A 39 -0.01 -16.81 -1.32
CA MET A 39 -0.62 -15.68 -2.02
C MET A 39 0.38 -15.05 -3.00
N ILE A 40 -0.14 -14.56 -4.11
CA ILE A 40 0.64 -14.02 -5.23
C ILE A 40 0.77 -12.50 -5.06
N VAL A 41 2.00 -11.99 -5.09
CA VAL A 41 2.27 -10.55 -5.10
C VAL A 41 1.66 -9.93 -6.35
N GLN A 42 0.89 -8.87 -6.16
CA GLN A 42 0.29 -8.08 -7.23
C GLN A 42 1.23 -6.93 -7.61
N LEU A 43 1.28 -6.60 -8.90
CA LEU A 43 2.07 -5.47 -9.43
C LEU A 43 1.50 -4.09 -9.05
N ARG A 44 0.30 -4.03 -8.48
CA ARG A 44 -0.27 -2.78 -7.99
C ARG A 44 0.35 -2.43 -6.63
N ARG A 45 0.81 -1.18 -6.51
CA ARG A 45 1.33 -0.60 -5.26
C ARG A 45 0.26 0.28 -4.64
N VAL A 46 0.25 0.35 -3.31
CA VAL A 46 -0.54 1.34 -2.57
C VAL A 46 0.05 2.73 -2.83
N THR A 47 -0.79 3.67 -3.24
CA THR A 47 -0.39 5.08 -3.30
C THR A 47 -0.41 5.65 -1.89
N PHE A 48 0.71 6.19 -1.44
CA PHE A 48 0.79 6.93 -0.18
C PHE A 48 0.71 8.42 -0.43
N TYR A 49 0.11 9.15 0.50
CA TYR A 49 0.09 10.61 0.55
C TYR A 49 0.76 11.06 1.83
N VAL A 50 1.56 12.12 1.77
CA VAL A 50 2.29 12.65 2.93
C VAL A 50 1.97 14.12 3.14
N CYS A 51 1.74 14.50 4.39
CA CYS A 51 1.57 15.89 4.78
C CYS A 51 2.94 16.59 4.77
N PRO A 52 3.15 17.65 3.97
CA PRO A 52 4.42 18.37 3.94
C PRO A 52 4.69 19.19 5.22
N ARG A 53 3.70 19.34 6.11
CA ARG A 53 3.81 20.11 7.35
C ARG A 53 4.19 19.26 8.55
N CYS A 54 3.49 18.13 8.75
CA CYS A 54 3.67 17.28 9.93
C CYS A 54 4.23 15.89 9.62
N GLY A 55 4.37 15.52 8.34
CA GLY A 55 4.88 14.21 7.93
C GLY A 55 3.90 13.04 8.08
N ALA A 56 2.65 13.28 8.50
CA ALA A 56 1.64 12.23 8.57
C ALA A 56 1.43 11.57 7.19
N GLU A 57 1.25 10.25 7.18
CA GLU A 57 1.10 9.44 5.95
C GLU A 57 -0.28 8.77 5.89
N VAL A 58 -0.86 8.69 4.69
CA VAL A 58 -2.12 7.98 4.41
C VAL A 58 -1.94 7.10 3.17
N GLY A 59 -2.25 5.80 3.27
CA GLY A 59 -2.25 4.88 2.14
C GLY A 59 -3.65 4.70 1.56
N LEU A 60 -3.79 4.82 0.24
CA LEU A 60 -5.07 4.61 -0.46
C LEU A 60 -5.21 3.15 -0.90
N ILE A 61 -6.15 2.44 -0.28
CA ILE A 61 -6.49 1.05 -0.61
C ILE A 61 -7.75 1.03 -1.46
N GLY A 62 -7.72 0.32 -2.58
CA GLY A 62 -8.92 0.07 -3.39
C GLY A 62 -9.35 1.23 -4.29
N SER A 63 -8.42 2.09 -4.72
CA SER A 63 -8.73 2.99 -5.83
C SER A 63 -9.00 2.16 -7.09
N GLY A 64 -10.24 2.18 -7.60
CA GLY A 64 -10.48 1.87 -9.02
C GLY A 64 -9.58 2.74 -9.90
N ARG A 65 -9.53 2.49 -11.22
CA ARG A 65 -8.65 3.24 -12.14
C ARG A 65 -8.72 4.77 -11.97
N ASP A 66 -9.87 5.28 -11.54
CA ASP A 66 -10.15 6.73 -11.40
C ASP A 66 -10.12 7.22 -9.94
N GLY A 67 -10.00 6.31 -8.96
CA GLY A 67 -10.08 6.64 -7.53
C GLY A 67 -8.82 7.33 -6.98
N ALA A 68 -7.67 7.08 -7.61
CA ALA A 68 -6.40 7.71 -7.22
C ALA A 68 -6.29 9.16 -7.70
N GLU A 69 -6.93 9.50 -8.84
CA GLU A 69 -6.96 10.87 -9.35
C GLU A 69 -7.94 11.77 -8.57
N THR A 70 -8.98 11.18 -7.97
CA THR A 70 -10.02 11.91 -7.25
C THR A 70 -9.78 12.02 -5.74
N PHE A 71 -8.94 11.16 -5.16
CA PHE A 71 -8.60 11.23 -3.74
C PHE A 71 -7.54 12.31 -3.47
N GLN A 72 -7.97 13.42 -2.85
CA GLN A 72 -7.13 14.56 -2.49
C GLN A 72 -7.17 14.78 -0.97
N PRO A 73 -6.44 13.97 -0.18
CA PRO A 73 -6.48 14.09 1.27
C PRO A 73 -5.80 15.38 1.75
N ARG A 74 -6.32 15.94 2.84
CA ARG A 74 -5.78 17.15 3.48
C ARG A 74 -5.36 16.87 4.91
N CYS A 75 -4.25 17.45 5.31
CA CYS A 75 -3.72 17.38 6.67
C CYS A 75 -3.07 18.72 7.01
N CYS A 76 -3.18 19.19 8.27
CA CYS A 76 -2.67 20.51 8.68
C CYS A 76 -3.17 21.66 7.77
N ALA A 77 -4.42 21.58 7.32
CA ALA A 77 -5.06 22.52 6.39
C ALA A 77 -4.35 22.68 5.01
N THR A 78 -3.43 21.79 4.66
CA THR A 78 -2.76 21.75 3.36
C THR A 78 -3.03 20.42 2.65
N ASP A 79 -2.89 20.43 1.33
CA ASP A 79 -3.06 19.22 0.53
C ASP A 79 -1.85 18.31 0.75
N MET A 80 -2.12 17.01 0.90
CA MET A 80 -1.06 16.02 1.02
C MET A 80 -0.53 15.67 -0.37
N ILE A 81 0.77 15.37 -0.44
CA ILE A 81 1.48 15.12 -1.70
C ILE A 81 1.59 13.61 -1.92
N SER A 82 1.34 13.13 -3.14
CA SER A 82 1.53 11.72 -3.48
C SER A 82 3.01 11.35 -3.39
N LYS A 83 3.29 10.27 -2.67
CA LYS A 83 4.59 9.64 -2.54
C LYS A 83 4.61 8.44 -3.47
N ALA A 84 5.45 8.49 -4.49
CA ALA A 84 5.72 7.31 -5.30
C ALA A 84 6.31 6.22 -4.38
N ALA A 85 5.66 5.05 -4.37
CA ALA A 85 6.12 3.87 -3.62
C ALA A 85 7.27 3.17 -4.33
#